data_AF-A0A7S0LR65-F1
#
_entry.id   AF-A0A7S0LR65-F1
#
_cell.length_a   1.000
_cell.length_b   1.000
_cell.length_c   1.000
_cell.angle_alpha   90.00
_cell.angle_beta   90.00
_cell.angle_gamma   90.00
#
_symmetry.space_group_name_H-M   'P 1'
#
loop_
_entity.id
_entity.type
_entity.pdbx_description
1 polymer ?
#
loop_
_entity_poly.entity_id
_entity_poly.type
_entity_poly.pdbx_seq_one_letter_code
_entity_poly.pdbx_strand_id
1 'polypeptide(L)'
;VVHVHGAEEEMLRLKKELTKKYSKKGMSFFAPANIQEVLLPFTLPQVADVVGSLARETPADGAAISGICVLKDHKYTLLSPTDLPEKTSLTNTSITLRPSFRYSGGVEALIRALSRLVALEEVHDAAAVEWGGDGTWKLQGGVLLNIDTARPHTPLLW
;
A
#
# COMPACT_ATOMS: atom_id res chain seq x y z
N VAL A 1 7.88 37.24 -5.30
CA VAL A 1 8.99 37.98 -4.68
C VAL A 1 8.49 38.64 -3.41
N VAL A 2 9.16 38.43 -2.28
CA VAL A 2 8.80 39.04 -1.00
C VAL A 2 9.83 40.10 -0.68
N HIS A 3 9.39 41.35 -0.60
CA HIS A 3 10.25 42.46 -0.23
C HIS A 3 10.27 42.57 1.30
N VAL A 4 11.46 42.55 1.89
CA VAL A 4 11.71 42.81 3.32
C VAL A 4 12.80 43.88 3.48
N HIS A 5 12.90 44.46 4.68
CA HIS A 5 13.94 45.43 5.07
C HIS A 5 13.98 46.72 4.24
N GLY A 6 12.87 47.46 4.21
CA GLY A 6 12.79 48.81 3.66
C GLY A 6 11.74 49.65 4.38
N ALA A 7 11.76 50.97 4.18
CA ALA A 7 10.70 51.85 4.67
C ALA A 7 9.35 51.45 4.03
N GLU A 8 8.28 51.42 4.82
CA GLU A 8 6.98 50.89 4.42
C GLU A 8 6.44 51.55 3.13
N GLU A 9 6.50 52.88 3.04
CA GLU A 9 6.04 53.64 1.88
C GLU A 9 6.84 53.31 0.62
N GLU A 10 8.17 53.22 0.74
CA GLU A 10 9.05 52.93 -0.39
C GLU A 10 8.85 51.51 -0.89
N MET A 11 8.58 50.56 0.02
CA MET A 11 8.29 49.16 -0.29
C MET A 11 6.94 48.99 -0.99
N LEU A 12 5.91 49.73 -0.55
CA LEU A 12 4.60 49.77 -1.20
C LEU A 12 4.69 50.39 -2.60
N ARG A 13 5.45 51.48 -2.74
CA ARG A 13 5.71 52.11 -4.04
C ARG A 13 6.43 51.15 -4.99
N LEU A 14 7.50 50.52 -4.51
CA LEU A 14 8.27 49.54 -5.28
C LEU A 14 7.40 48.35 -5.73
N LYS A 15 6.57 47.80 -4.82
CA LYS A 15 5.61 46.73 -5.15
C LYS A 15 4.67 47.15 -6.29
N LYS A 16 4.12 48.37 -6.27
CA LYS A 16 3.22 48.88 -7.31
C LYS A 16 3.92 49.00 -8.67
N GLU A 17 5.13 49.57 -8.69
CA GLU A 17 5.90 49.73 -9.93
C GLU A 17 6.29 48.38 -10.54
N LEU A 18 6.75 47.43 -9.72
CA LEU A 18 7.11 46.09 -10.18
C LEU A 18 5.90 45.29 -10.67
N THR A 19 4.77 45.37 -9.97
CA THR A 19 3.53 44.71 -10.40
C THR A 19 3.08 45.25 -11.76
N LYS A 20 3.16 46.57 -11.98
CA LYS A 20 2.84 47.20 -13.27
C LYS A 20 3.79 46.71 -14.39
N LYS A 21 5.09 46.71 -14.11
CA LYS A 21 6.14 46.34 -15.07
C LYS A 21 6.10 44.86 -15.46
N TYR A 22 5.74 43.97 -14.53
CA TYR A 22 5.77 42.52 -14.69
C TYR A 22 4.40 41.85 -14.76
N SER A 23 3.32 42.62 -14.95
CA SER A 23 1.95 42.12 -15.10
C SER A 23 1.82 41.01 -16.16
N LYS A 24 2.54 41.13 -17.28
CA LYS A 24 2.55 40.15 -18.37
C LYS A 24 3.35 38.87 -18.08
N LYS A 25 4.20 38.86 -17.05
CA LYS A 25 5.09 37.73 -16.70
C LYS A 25 4.55 36.86 -15.57
N GLY A 26 3.35 37.14 -15.05
CA GLY A 26 2.73 36.34 -13.99
C GLY A 26 3.48 36.35 -12.65
N MET A 27 4.33 37.36 -12.41
CA MET A 27 5.06 37.47 -11.14
C MET A 27 4.22 38.17 -10.07
N SER A 28 4.16 37.58 -8.88
CA SER A 28 3.52 38.17 -7.69
C SER A 28 4.55 38.84 -6.79
N PHE A 29 4.22 40.04 -6.30
CA PHE A 29 5.06 40.83 -5.39
C PHE A 29 4.33 41.02 -4.06
N PHE A 30 5.00 40.73 -2.96
CA PHE A 30 4.47 40.84 -1.60
C PHE A 30 5.33 41.81 -0.78
N ALA A 31 4.70 42.62 0.06
CA ALA A 31 5.32 43.51 1.02
C ALA A 31 4.51 43.39 2.33
N PRO A 32 4.69 42.28 3.06
CA PRO A 32 3.94 42.02 4.28
C PRO A 32 4.39 42.96 5.41
N ALA A 33 3.45 43.35 6.26
CA ALA A 33 3.77 44.01 7.53
C ALA A 33 4.39 43.00 8.53
N ASN A 34 4.94 43.52 9.62
CA ASN A 34 5.38 42.65 10.72
C ASN A 34 4.23 41.77 11.18
N ILE A 35 4.51 40.48 11.40
CA ILE A 35 3.53 39.48 11.87
C ILE A 35 2.44 39.15 10.82
N GLN A 36 2.60 39.59 9.56
CA GLN A 36 1.70 39.19 8.48
C GLN A 36 2.21 37.90 7.79
N GLU A 37 1.36 36.88 7.77
CA GLU A 37 1.63 35.64 7.05
C GLU A 37 1.54 35.81 5.53
N VAL A 38 2.42 35.14 4.79
CA VAL A 38 2.42 35.10 3.33
C VAL A 38 2.22 33.66 2.86
N LEU A 39 1.04 33.38 2.31
CA LEU A 39 0.70 32.07 1.76
C LEU A 39 1.19 31.97 0.32
N LEU A 40 2.06 31.01 0.06
CA LEU A 40 2.59 30.70 -1.27
C LEU A 40 2.14 29.28 -1.66
N PRO A 41 1.10 29.13 -2.50
CA PRO A 41 0.66 27.80 -2.93
C PRO A 41 1.69 27.21 -3.90
N PHE A 42 2.14 25.99 -3.60
CA PHE A 42 3.01 25.21 -4.48
C PHE A 42 2.30 23.93 -4.90
N THR A 43 2.02 23.80 -6.20
CA THR A 43 1.60 22.53 -6.77
C THR A 43 2.85 21.77 -7.17
N LEU A 44 3.21 20.76 -6.38
CA LEU A 44 4.31 19.86 -6.71
C LEU A 44 3.74 18.59 -7.32
N PRO A 45 4.20 18.16 -8.51
CA PRO A 45 3.85 16.84 -9.01
C PRO A 45 4.41 15.80 -8.05
N GLN A 46 3.56 14.87 -7.61
CA GLN A 46 4.02 13.69 -6.89
C GLN A 46 4.55 12.70 -7.92
N VAL A 47 5.85 12.45 -7.88
CA VAL A 47 6.55 11.49 -8.75
C VAL A 47 7.08 10.36 -7.87
N ALA A 48 6.89 9.13 -8.32
CA ALA A 48 7.42 7.94 -7.68
C ALA A 48 8.41 7.25 -8.61
N ASP A 49 9.56 6.87 -8.07
CA ASP A 49 10.58 6.11 -8.80
C ASP A 49 10.25 4.62 -8.75
N VAL A 50 10.16 3.97 -9.90
CA VAL A 50 9.96 2.51 -9.98
C VAL A 50 11.33 1.83 -9.96
N VAL A 51 11.53 0.86 -9.08
CA VAL A 51 12.80 0.12 -8.96
C VAL A 51 12.58 -1.38 -8.84
N GLY A 52 13.64 -2.15 -9.13
CA GLY A 52 13.65 -3.61 -9.00
C GLY A 52 13.02 -4.33 -10.19
N SER A 53 12.35 -5.43 -9.92
CA SER A 53 11.67 -6.28 -10.91
C SER A 53 10.56 -5.55 -11.66
N LEU A 54 9.83 -4.64 -11.00
CA LEU A 54 8.81 -3.78 -11.63
C LEU A 54 9.39 -2.83 -12.68
N ALA A 55 10.68 -2.52 -12.61
CA ALA A 55 11.35 -1.62 -13.55
C ALA A 55 11.99 -2.36 -14.74
N ARG A 56 11.85 -3.69 -14.85
CA ARG A 56 12.47 -4.48 -15.92
C ARG A 56 11.83 -4.25 -17.28
N GLU A 57 10.51 -4.09 -17.29
CA GLU A 57 9.74 -3.86 -18.51
C GLU A 57 9.10 -2.48 -18.43
N THR A 58 9.25 -1.68 -19.48
CA THR A 58 8.59 -0.39 -19.56
C THR A 58 7.08 -0.64 -19.77
N PRO A 59 6.21 -0.19 -18.86
CA PRO A 59 4.78 -0.36 -19.01
C PRO A 59 4.28 0.41 -20.24
N ALA A 60 3.29 -0.15 -20.92
CA ALA A 60 2.59 0.56 -22.00
C ALA A 60 1.85 1.79 -21.43
N ASP A 61 1.63 2.80 -22.27
CA ASP A 61 0.89 3.99 -21.85
C ASP A 61 -0.51 3.60 -21.35
N GLY A 62 -0.87 4.06 -20.15
CA GLY A 62 -2.11 3.70 -19.47
C GLY A 62 -2.16 2.31 -18.82
N ALA A 63 -1.08 1.53 -18.86
CA ALA A 63 -1.04 0.25 -18.15
C ALA A 63 -1.02 0.44 -16.63
N ALA A 64 -1.87 -0.31 -15.92
CA ALA A 64 -1.89 -0.28 -14.46
C ALA A 64 -0.64 -0.98 -13.91
N ILE A 65 0.05 -0.32 -12.98
CA ILE A 65 1.20 -0.87 -12.26
C ILE A 65 0.76 -1.12 -10.82
N SER A 66 0.96 -2.34 -10.32
CA SER A 66 0.67 -2.73 -8.95
C SER A 66 1.96 -3.03 -8.19
N GLY A 67 2.03 -2.60 -6.94
CA GLY A 67 3.22 -2.76 -6.12
C GLY A 67 3.07 -2.09 -4.76
N ILE A 68 4.16 -2.07 -4.01
CA ILE A 68 4.27 -1.40 -2.72
C ILE A 68 4.96 -0.05 -2.94
N CYS A 69 4.32 1.03 -2.50
CA CYS A 69 4.90 2.37 -2.52
C CYS A 69 5.47 2.70 -1.14
N VAL A 70 6.77 3.00 -1.10
CA VAL A 70 7.50 3.37 0.12
C VAL A 70 7.91 4.84 0.03
N LEU A 71 7.58 5.61 1.07
CA LEU A 71 8.02 6.99 1.22
C LEU A 71 9.23 7.03 2.17
N LYS A 72 10.36 7.50 1.67
CA LYS A 72 11.57 7.74 2.47
C LYS A 72 12.18 9.08 2.07
N ASP A 73 12.47 9.93 3.04
CA ASP A 73 13.13 11.23 2.81
C ASP A 73 12.46 12.09 1.71
N HIS A 74 11.11 12.17 1.72
CA HIS A 74 10.27 12.85 0.70
C HIS A 74 10.32 12.26 -0.72
N LYS A 75 10.93 11.08 -0.89
CA LYS A 75 10.99 10.36 -2.15
C LYS A 75 10.06 9.16 -2.13
N TYR A 76 9.13 9.12 -3.08
CA TYR A 76 8.28 7.95 -3.31
C TYR A 76 9.02 6.93 -4.16
N THR A 77 9.03 5.68 -3.72
CA THR A 77 9.64 4.57 -4.47
C THR A 77 8.64 3.43 -4.58
N LEU A 78 8.34 2.98 -5.80
CA LEU A 78 7.44 1.88 -6.10
C LEU A 78 8.24 0.59 -6.35
N LEU A 79 7.90 -0.47 -5.62
CA LEU A 79 8.65 -1.72 -5.55
C LEU A 79 7.71 -2.93 -5.68
N SER A 80 8.25 -4.06 -6.14
CA SER A 80 7.58 -5.36 -5.95
C SER A 80 7.71 -5.80 -4.48
N PRO A 81 6.71 -6.52 -3.92
CA PRO A 81 6.83 -7.12 -2.59
C PRO A 81 8.06 -8.03 -2.41
N THR A 82 8.57 -8.62 -3.49
CA THR A 82 9.77 -9.48 -3.48
C THR A 82 11.05 -8.70 -3.24
N ASP A 83 11.11 -7.44 -3.68
CA ASP A 83 12.35 -6.65 -3.72
C ASP A 83 12.48 -5.72 -2.51
N LEU A 84 11.44 -5.69 -1.66
CA LEU A 84 11.39 -4.92 -0.42
C LEU A 84 12.61 -5.15 0.48
N PRO A 85 13.06 -6.39 0.79
CA PRO A 85 14.21 -6.63 1.67
C PRO A 85 15.55 -6.25 1.04
N GLU A 86 15.66 -6.19 -0.28
CA GLU A 86 16.90 -5.82 -0.96
C GLU A 86 17.07 -4.31 -1.12
N LYS A 87 15.96 -3.59 -1.33
CA LYS A 87 15.98 -2.16 -1.66
C LYS A 87 15.63 -1.25 -0.48
N THR A 88 15.11 -1.81 0.60
CA THR A 88 14.78 -1.06 1.82
C THR A 88 15.28 -1.80 3.05
N SER A 89 15.32 -1.13 4.20
CA SER A 89 15.62 -1.77 5.49
C SER A 89 14.41 -2.53 6.07
N LEU A 90 13.38 -2.79 5.26
CA LEU A 90 12.15 -3.46 5.68
C LEU A 90 12.23 -4.94 5.32
N THR A 91 11.94 -5.79 6.29
CA THR A 91 11.86 -7.24 6.08
C THR A 91 10.45 -7.64 5.68
N ASN A 92 10.33 -8.58 4.75
CA ASN A 92 9.04 -9.19 4.44
C ASN A 92 8.66 -10.18 5.56
N THR A 93 7.47 -10.03 6.15
CA THR A 93 6.97 -10.92 7.20
C THR A 93 5.66 -11.55 6.75
N SER A 94 5.64 -12.87 6.58
CA SER A 94 4.41 -13.62 6.36
C SER A 94 3.89 -14.18 7.68
N ILE A 95 2.65 -13.83 8.04
CA ILE A 95 1.98 -14.38 9.23
C ILE A 95 0.98 -15.42 8.76
N THR A 96 1.16 -16.67 9.19
CA THR A 96 0.22 -17.77 8.91
C THR A 96 -0.54 -18.12 10.18
N LEU A 97 -1.87 -17.96 10.16
CA LEU A 97 -2.75 -18.41 11.24
C LEU A 97 -3.24 -19.83 10.95
N ARG A 98 -3.16 -20.72 11.94
CA ARG A 98 -3.60 -22.12 11.84
C ARG A 98 -4.56 -22.46 12.98
N PRO A 99 -5.82 -22.00 12.92
CA PRO A 99 -6.78 -22.28 13.96
C PRO A 99 -7.35 -23.70 13.78
N SER A 100 -7.36 -24.49 14.85
CA SER A 100 -7.95 -25.83 14.86
C SER A 100 -9.27 -25.80 15.63
N PHE A 101 -10.33 -26.35 15.04
CA PHE A 101 -11.65 -26.43 15.67
C PHE A 101 -12.11 -27.88 15.77
N ARG A 102 -12.86 -28.19 16.82
CA ARG A 102 -13.49 -29.50 16.97
C ARG A 102 -14.84 -29.48 16.29
N TYR A 103 -15.10 -30.51 15.49
CA TYR A 103 -16.40 -30.73 14.86
C TYR A 103 -16.81 -32.18 15.11
N SER A 104 -18.02 -32.38 15.64
CA SER A 104 -18.55 -33.69 16.01
C SER A 104 -19.55 -34.26 15.01
N GLY A 105 -19.81 -33.55 13.90
CA GLY A 105 -20.70 -34.01 12.84
C GLY A 105 -19.96 -34.76 11.73
N GLY A 106 -20.72 -35.27 10.75
CA GLY A 106 -20.14 -35.88 9.55
C GLY A 106 -19.45 -34.84 8.66
N VAL A 107 -18.32 -35.22 8.06
CA VAL A 107 -17.52 -34.33 7.18
C VAL A 107 -18.38 -33.76 6.04
N GLU A 108 -19.27 -34.56 5.46
CA GLU A 108 -20.19 -34.11 4.41
C GLU A 108 -21.15 -33.00 4.88
N ALA A 109 -21.60 -33.05 6.15
CA ALA A 109 -22.47 -32.04 6.72
C ALA A 109 -21.72 -30.72 6.93
N LEU A 110 -20.44 -30.79 7.32
CA LEU A 110 -19.55 -29.63 7.44
C LEU A 110 -19.33 -28.99 6.06
N ILE A 111 -18.95 -29.78 5.06
CA ILE A 111 -18.71 -29.31 3.69
C ILE A 111 -19.99 -28.68 3.12
N ARG A 112 -21.16 -29.31 3.32
CA ARG A 112 -22.45 -28.78 2.89
C ARG A 112 -22.83 -27.46 3.59
N ALA A 113 -22.50 -27.32 4.87
CA ALA A 113 -22.75 -26.09 5.61
C ALA A 113 -21.82 -24.96 5.13
N LEU A 114 -20.54 -25.27 4.92
CA LEU A 114 -19.54 -24.31 4.44
C LEU A 114 -19.82 -23.88 3.00
N SER A 115 -20.22 -24.80 2.12
CA SER A 115 -20.54 -24.47 0.72
C SER A 115 -21.75 -23.54 0.58
N ARG A 116 -22.64 -23.47 1.58
CA ARG A 116 -23.73 -22.49 1.63
C ARG A 116 -23.26 -21.09 2.02
N LEU A 117 -22.19 -20.99 2.80
CA LEU A 117 -21.69 -19.73 3.33
C LEU A 117 -20.58 -19.13 2.46
N VAL A 118 -19.81 -19.98 1.79
CA VAL A 118 -18.50 -19.65 1.22
C VAL A 118 -18.27 -20.46 -0.06
N ALA A 119 -17.68 -19.83 -1.09
CA ALA A 119 -17.22 -20.56 -2.28
C ALA A 119 -16.10 -21.54 -1.88
N LEU A 120 -16.32 -22.82 -2.17
CA LEU A 120 -15.50 -23.93 -1.71
C LEU A 120 -14.95 -24.66 -2.93
N GLU A 121 -13.64 -24.62 -3.10
CA GLU A 121 -12.92 -25.28 -4.19
C GLU A 121 -12.05 -26.40 -3.62
N GLU A 122 -12.16 -27.59 -4.19
CA GLU A 122 -11.33 -28.73 -3.77
C GLU A 122 -9.93 -28.62 -4.37
N VAL A 123 -8.91 -28.63 -3.50
CA VAL A 123 -7.52 -28.52 -3.93
C VAL A 123 -6.96 -29.92 -4.12
N HIS A 124 -6.89 -30.35 -5.38
CA HIS A 124 -6.25 -31.61 -5.77
C HIS A 124 -4.72 -31.51 -5.88
N ASP A 125 -4.16 -30.32 -5.64
CA ASP A 125 -2.74 -30.06 -5.81
C ASP A 125 -1.93 -30.59 -4.61
N ALA A 126 -1.42 -31.82 -4.74
CA ALA A 126 -0.64 -32.51 -3.71
C ALA A 126 0.63 -31.74 -3.29
N ALA A 127 1.13 -30.81 -4.11
CA ALA A 127 2.28 -29.98 -3.79
C ALA A 127 1.95 -28.81 -2.85
N ALA A 128 0.69 -28.34 -2.82
CA ALA A 128 0.22 -27.30 -1.89
C ALA A 128 -0.17 -27.85 -0.52
N VAL A 129 -0.34 -29.17 -0.44
CA VAL A 129 -0.73 -29.90 0.77
C VAL A 129 0.54 -30.44 1.43
N GLU A 130 1.24 -29.58 2.17
CA GLU A 130 2.38 -30.03 2.99
C GLU A 130 1.97 -31.02 4.08
N TRP A 131 0.66 -31.11 4.40
CA TRP A 131 0.15 -31.88 5.54
C TRP A 131 -0.82 -32.95 5.06
N GLY A 132 -0.49 -34.22 5.28
CA GLY A 132 -1.39 -35.34 5.03
C GLY A 132 -2.74 -35.16 5.72
N GLY A 133 -3.81 -35.51 5.03
CA GLY A 133 -5.20 -35.42 5.46
C GLY A 133 -6.12 -35.97 4.35
N ASP A 134 -7.36 -36.32 4.71
CA ASP A 134 -8.30 -36.98 3.80
C ASP A 134 -8.91 -36.01 2.77
N GLY A 135 -8.70 -34.70 2.95
CA GLY A 135 -9.01 -33.68 1.96
C GLY A 135 -8.59 -32.27 2.38
N THR A 136 -8.20 -31.45 1.40
CA THR A 136 -7.92 -30.02 1.59
C THR A 136 -8.85 -29.19 0.71
N TRP A 137 -9.59 -28.29 1.33
CA TRP A 137 -10.50 -27.37 0.64
C TRP A 137 -10.01 -25.94 0.76
N LYS A 138 -10.10 -25.20 -0.35
CA LYS A 138 -9.82 -23.76 -0.40
C LYS A 138 -11.13 -23.00 -0.22
N LEU A 139 -11.14 -22.15 0.80
CA LEU A 139 -12.21 -21.24 1.17
C LEU A 139 -11.85 -19.84 0.67
N GLN A 140 -12.68 -19.25 -0.20
CA GLN A 140 -12.57 -17.85 -0.66
C GLN A 140 -11.14 -17.40 -0.97
N GLY A 141 -10.46 -18.10 -1.89
CA GLY A 141 -9.21 -17.64 -2.47
C GLY A 141 -7.96 -17.70 -1.57
N GLY A 142 -8.08 -17.82 -0.24
CA GLY A 142 -6.92 -17.66 0.66
C GLY A 142 -6.93 -18.44 1.97
N VAL A 143 -8.02 -19.12 2.34
CA VAL A 143 -8.06 -19.95 3.55
C VAL A 143 -8.04 -21.42 3.16
N LEU A 144 -7.12 -22.20 3.73
CA LEU A 144 -7.04 -23.65 3.52
C LEU A 144 -7.69 -24.37 4.72
N LEU A 145 -8.67 -25.20 4.44
CA LEU A 145 -9.29 -26.12 5.40
C LEU A 145 -8.73 -27.51 5.14
N ASN A 146 -7.95 -28.03 6.08
CA ASN A 146 -7.54 -29.43 6.09
C ASN A 146 -8.46 -30.21 7.04
N ILE A 147 -9.07 -31.29 6.56
CA ILE A 147 -9.82 -32.23 7.40
C ILE A 147 -9.02 -33.52 7.50
N ASP A 148 -8.48 -33.76 8.69
CA ASP A 148 -7.78 -34.99 9.04
C ASP A 148 -8.74 -35.87 9.86
N THR A 149 -9.21 -36.98 9.28
CA THR A 149 -10.05 -37.95 10.01
C THR A 149 -9.22 -39.06 10.67
N ALA A 150 -7.96 -39.20 10.26
CA ALA A 150 -7.01 -40.21 10.73
C ALA A 150 -6.37 -39.86 12.08
N ARG A 151 -6.42 -38.58 12.50
CA ARG A 151 -6.03 -38.12 13.83
C ARG A 151 -7.26 -37.81 14.72
N PRO A 152 -7.98 -38.81 15.24
CA PRO A 152 -8.80 -38.62 16.43
C PRO A 152 -7.85 -38.52 17.64
N HIS A 153 -7.06 -37.44 17.75
CA HIS A 153 -6.08 -37.38 18.82
C HIS A 153 -6.76 -37.23 20.18
N THR A 154 -6.55 -38.29 20.95
CA THR A 154 -6.54 -38.50 22.41
C THR A 154 -6.97 -37.29 23.26
N PRO A 155 -7.97 -37.46 24.15
CA PRO A 155 -8.30 -36.42 25.11
C PRO A 155 -7.06 -36.10 25.95
N LEU A 156 -6.67 -34.82 25.96
CA LEU A 156 -5.83 -34.30 27.04
C LEU A 156 -6.68 -34.37 28.31
N LEU A 157 -6.44 -35.42 29.11
CA LEU A 157 -6.81 -35.46 30.51
C LEU A 157 -6.02 -34.33 31.20
N TRP A 158 -6.75 -33.49 31.92
CA TRP A 158 -6.20 -32.46 32.80
C TRP A 158 -5.83 -33.11 34.12
#